data_AF-A0AAV5CLC4-F1
#
_entry.id   AF-A0AAV5CLC4-F1
#
_cell.length_a   1.000
_cell.length_b   1.000
_cell.length_c   1.000
_cell.angle_alpha   90.00
_cell.angle_beta   90.00
_cell.angle_gamma   90.00
#
_symmetry.space_group_name_H-M   'P 1'
#
loop_
_entity.id
_entity.type
_entity.pdbx_description
1 polymer ?
#
loop_
_entity_poly.entity_id
_entity_poly.type
_entity_poly.pdbx_seq_one_letter_code
_entity_poly.pdbx_strand_id
1 'polypeptide(L)'
;MAFLGDAYRHEIVGTVTDVGSSVTKFKVGDTVGVGYFVDSCGSCECCGNGHENYCAGVVLTSNGVDHARGGAATLGGFSDVIVVREHYVVRAPDGLSPERNVPRCSAPA
;
A
#
# COMPACT_ATOMS: atom_id res chain seq x y z
N MET A 1 -29.56 4.46 -1.24
CA MET A 1 -28.73 5.16 -0.23
C MET A 1 -27.40 4.42 -0.19
N ALA A 2 -26.33 5.00 -0.73
CA ALA A 2 -25.00 4.42 -0.68
C ALA A 2 -24.25 5.07 0.47
N PHE A 3 -23.83 4.28 1.45
CA PHE A 3 -22.85 4.72 2.44
C PHE A 3 -21.47 4.48 1.83
N LEU A 4 -20.74 5.55 1.53
CA LEU A 4 -19.32 5.45 1.26
C LEU A 4 -18.63 5.23 2.60
N GLY A 5 -18.34 3.97 2.91
CA GLY A 5 -17.53 3.61 4.07
C GLY A 5 -16.08 3.92 3.76
N ASP A 6 -15.63 5.13 4.06
CA ASP A 6 -14.24 5.52 3.87
C ASP A 6 -13.36 4.87 4.95
N ALA A 7 -12.51 3.93 4.56
CA ALA A 7 -11.55 3.28 5.46
C ALA A 7 -10.26 4.12 5.58
N TYR A 8 -10.28 5.15 6.42
CA TYR A 8 -9.27 6.24 6.46
C TYR A 8 -7.82 5.89 6.88
N ARG A 9 -7.49 4.63 7.20
CA ARG A 9 -6.15 4.28 7.70
C ARG A 9 -5.16 4.04 6.55
N HIS A 10 -3.99 4.66 6.61
CA HIS A 10 -2.92 4.48 5.63
C HIS A 10 -1.57 4.09 6.27
N GLU A 11 -1.60 3.66 7.53
CA GLU A 11 -0.48 3.07 8.23
C GLU A 11 -0.89 1.65 8.58
N ILE A 12 -0.59 0.68 7.72
CA ILE A 12 -1.13 -0.67 7.82
C ILE A 12 0.02 -1.61 8.13
N VAL A 13 -0.18 -2.52 9.08
CA VAL A 13 0.71 -3.67 9.33
C VAL A 13 -0.15 -4.92 9.29
N GLY A 14 0.27 -5.92 8.53
CA GLY A 14 -0.48 -7.16 8.36
C GLY A 14 0.42 -8.33 7.98
N THR A 15 -0.22 -9.48 7.76
CA THR A 15 0.46 -10.70 7.31
C THR A 15 0.00 -11.02 5.89
N VAL A 16 0.95 -11.35 5.02
CA VAL A 16 0.63 -11.77 3.64
C VAL A 16 -0.13 -13.09 3.68
N THR A 17 -1.35 -13.10 3.15
CA THR A 17 -2.22 -14.29 3.07
C THR A 17 -2.24 -14.95 1.70
N ASP A 18 -1.94 -14.19 0.63
CA ASP A 18 -1.84 -14.67 -0.75
C ASP A 18 -0.90 -13.77 -1.58
N VAL A 19 -0.35 -14.29 -2.69
CA VAL A 19 0.51 -13.54 -3.61
C VAL A 19 0.18 -13.85 -5.07
N GLY A 20 0.27 -12.84 -5.94
CA GLY A 20 0.14 -13.03 -7.39
C GLY A 20 1.29 -13.86 -7.98
N SER A 21 1.05 -14.51 -9.12
CA SER A 21 2.03 -15.42 -9.75
C SER A 21 3.37 -14.78 -10.15
N SER A 22 3.40 -13.45 -10.33
CA SER A 22 4.61 -12.71 -10.69
C SER A 22 5.29 -12.03 -9.50
N VAL A 23 4.77 -12.19 -8.28
CA VAL A 23 5.36 -11.60 -7.06
C VAL A 23 6.64 -12.35 -6.70
N THR A 24 7.72 -11.61 -6.43
CA THR A 24 9.01 -12.19 -6.06
C THR A 24 9.56 -11.66 -4.73
N LYS A 25 9.06 -10.53 -4.23
CA LYS A 25 9.61 -9.86 -3.03
C LYS A 25 9.05 -10.39 -1.71
N PHE A 26 7.89 -11.04 -1.73
CA PHE A 26 7.14 -11.46 -0.55
C PHE A 26 6.57 -12.87 -0.72
N LYS A 27 6.29 -13.52 0.41
CA LYS A 27 5.61 -14.82 0.47
C LYS A 27 4.55 -14.84 1.57
N VAL A 28 3.62 -15.79 1.48
CA VAL A 28 2.63 -16.03 2.52
C VAL A 28 3.30 -16.20 3.89
N GLY A 29 2.75 -15.53 4.90
CA GLY A 29 3.29 -15.50 6.27
C GLY A 29 4.26 -14.36 6.56
N ASP A 30 4.74 -13.60 5.56
CA ASP A 30 5.56 -12.42 5.80
C ASP A 30 4.76 -11.32 6.51
N THR A 31 5.35 -10.69 7.53
CA THR A 31 4.81 -9.46 8.14
C THR A 31 5.24 -8.25 7.31
N VAL A 32 4.25 -7.49 6.85
CA VAL A 32 4.44 -6.38 5.91
C VAL A 32 3.68 -5.14 6.33
N GLY A 33 4.13 -4.01 5.78
CA GLY A 33 3.50 -2.71 5.95
C GLY A 33 3.02 -2.12 4.63
N VAL A 34 1.97 -1.31 4.70
CA VAL A 34 1.49 -0.46 3.59
C VAL A 34 1.40 0.97 4.11
N GLY A 35 2.00 1.89 3.35
CA GLY A 35 2.10 3.31 3.70
C GLY A 35 1.00 4.16 3.08
N TYR A 36 1.32 5.43 2.79
CA TYR A 36 0.37 6.46 2.37
C TYR A 36 -0.18 6.30 0.94
N PHE A 37 0.57 5.64 0.07
CA PHE A 37 0.20 5.39 -1.32
C PHE A 37 0.42 3.93 -1.68
N VAL A 38 -0.45 3.40 -2.53
CA VAL A 38 -0.46 2.00 -3.01
C VAL A 38 -0.10 1.89 -4.48
N ASP A 39 0.06 3.03 -5.15
CA ASP A 39 0.32 3.07 -6.57
C ASP A 39 0.87 4.40 -7.10
N SER A 40 1.40 4.38 -8.32
CA SER A 40 1.78 5.55 -9.12
C SER A 40 1.76 5.24 -10.63
N CYS A 41 2.07 6.23 -11.48
CA CYS A 41 2.07 6.02 -12.94
C CYS A 41 3.18 5.06 -13.44
N GLY A 42 4.24 4.84 -12.66
CA GLY A 42 5.36 3.95 -13.00
C GLY A 42 6.27 4.40 -14.15
N SER A 43 5.96 5.51 -14.84
CA SER A 43 6.67 5.91 -16.06
C SER A 43 7.23 7.33 -16.06
N CYS A 44 6.89 8.17 -15.08
CA CYS A 44 7.45 9.52 -14.98
C CYS A 44 8.86 9.50 -14.38
N GLU A 45 9.59 10.61 -14.54
CA GLU A 45 10.95 10.77 -13.99
C GLU A 45 11.00 10.50 -12.48
N CYS A 46 10.01 10.98 -11.72
CA CYS A 46 9.92 10.72 -10.29
C CYS A 46 9.83 9.22 -10.01
N CYS A 47 9.01 8.47 -10.77
CA CYS A 47 8.91 7.02 -10.59
C CYS A 47 10.19 6.29 -11.00
N GLY A 48 10.83 6.72 -12.10
CA GLY A 48 12.09 6.12 -12.55
C GLY A 48 13.26 6.30 -11.57
N ASN A 49 13.17 7.32 -10.71
CA ASN A 49 14.18 7.65 -9.71
C ASN A 49 13.82 7.19 -8.28
N GLY A 50 12.76 6.39 -8.10
CA GLY A 50 12.34 5.93 -6.76
C GLY A 50 11.70 7.02 -5.89
N HIS A 51 11.19 8.07 -6.52
CA HIS A 51 10.49 9.20 -5.91
C HIS A 51 9.00 9.18 -6.28
N GLU A 52 8.37 8.01 -6.30
CA GLU A 52 6.96 7.80 -6.68
C GLU A 52 6.00 8.65 -5.84
N ASN A 53 6.41 9.06 -4.64
CA ASN A 53 5.67 9.97 -3.76
C ASN A 53 5.44 11.37 -4.35
N TYR A 54 6.25 11.79 -5.35
CA TYR A 54 6.05 13.05 -6.09
C TYR A 54 5.34 12.86 -7.43
N CYS A 55 4.86 11.64 -7.72
CA CYS A 55 4.12 11.37 -8.95
C CYS A 55 2.76 12.10 -8.95
N ALA A 56 2.47 12.84 -10.03
CA ALA A 56 1.14 13.45 -10.22
C ALA A 56 0.01 12.43 -10.33
N GLY A 57 0.33 11.18 -10.70
CA GLY A 57 -0.59 10.05 -10.76
C GLY A 57 -0.48 9.10 -9.56
N VAL A 58 -0.06 9.59 -8.40
CA VAL A 58 -0.01 8.79 -7.16
C VAL A 58 -1.42 8.36 -6.75
N VAL A 59 -1.56 7.10 -6.31
CA VAL A 59 -2.82 6.58 -5.78
C VAL A 59 -2.68 6.38 -4.28
N LEU A 60 -3.48 7.13 -3.53
CA LEU A 60 -3.48 7.08 -2.07
C LEU A 60 -4.07 5.76 -1.57
N THR A 61 -3.60 5.29 -0.42
CA THR A 61 -4.08 4.05 0.22
C THR A 61 -5.56 4.16 0.63
N SER A 62 -6.03 5.35 0.97
CA SER A 62 -7.43 5.63 1.27
C SER A 62 -7.89 6.88 0.51
N ASN A 63 -9.14 6.86 0.04
CA ASN A 63 -9.78 7.99 -0.65
C ASN A 63 -8.98 8.48 -1.88
N GLY A 64 -8.20 7.58 -2.49
CA GLY A 64 -7.54 7.78 -3.77
C GLY A 64 -8.40 7.25 -4.91
N VAL A 65 -7.99 7.55 -6.13
CA VAL A 65 -8.62 7.03 -7.35
C VAL A 65 -7.65 6.08 -8.02
N ASP A 66 -7.97 4.79 -8.05
CA ASP A 66 -7.15 3.79 -8.73
C ASP A 66 -7.47 3.78 -10.24
N HIS A 67 -6.76 4.62 -10.98
CA HIS A 67 -6.90 4.72 -12.43
C HIS A 67 -6.53 3.41 -13.16
N ALA A 68 -5.67 2.57 -12.58
CA ALA A 68 -5.30 1.28 -13.16
C ALA A 68 -6.44 0.25 -13.01
N ARG A 69 -7.34 0.44 -12.03
CA ARG A 69 -8.50 -0.43 -11.76
C ARG A 69 -9.83 0.27 -12.06
N GLY A 70 -9.90 0.98 -13.18
CA GLY A 70 -11.15 1.56 -13.68
C GLY A 70 -11.67 2.77 -12.89
N GLY A 71 -10.81 3.42 -12.11
CA GLY A 71 -11.16 4.62 -11.34
C GLY A 71 -11.91 4.32 -10.04
N ALA A 72 -11.83 3.10 -9.52
CA ALA A 72 -12.41 2.75 -8.24
C ALA A 72 -11.75 3.55 -7.10
N ALA A 73 -12.52 3.91 -6.08
CA ALA A 73 -11.99 4.51 -4.88
C ALA A 73 -11.15 3.48 -4.09
N THR A 74 -10.00 3.89 -3.58
CA THR A 74 -9.22 3.05 -2.67
C THR A 74 -9.78 3.10 -1.25
N LEU A 75 -9.86 1.91 -0.63
CA LEU A 75 -10.28 1.73 0.75
C LEU A 75 -9.02 1.36 1.56
N GLY A 76 -8.69 2.17 2.56
CA GLY A 76 -7.51 1.94 3.39
C GLY A 76 -7.69 0.84 4.42
N GLY A 77 -6.84 0.85 5.44
CA GLY A 77 -6.64 -0.25 6.38
C GLY A 77 -7.60 -0.33 7.56
N PHE A 78 -8.71 0.42 7.58
CA PHE A 78 -9.85 0.09 8.45
C PHE A 78 -10.74 -0.93 7.76
N SER A 79 -10.10 -2.03 7.37
CA SER A 79 -10.65 -3.14 6.61
C SER A 79 -9.89 -4.41 7.02
N ASP A 80 -10.52 -5.54 6.80
CA ASP A 80 -9.98 -6.86 7.16
C ASP A 80 -8.95 -7.35 6.13
N VAL A 81 -9.07 -6.92 4.86
CA VAL A 81 -8.18 -7.31 3.77
C VAL A 81 -7.92 -6.12 2.83
N ILE A 82 -6.67 -5.97 2.40
CA ILE A 82 -6.24 -5.02 1.36
C ILE A 82 -5.36 -5.73 0.33
N VAL A 83 -5.49 -5.36 -0.95
CA VAL A 83 -4.70 -5.91 -2.07
C VAL A 83 -3.86 -4.80 -2.70
N VAL A 84 -2.54 -4.87 -2.51
CA VAL A 84 -1.57 -3.84 -2.90
C VAL A 84 -0.53 -4.43 -3.87
N ARG A 85 -0.03 -3.62 -4.82
CA ARG A 85 1.07 -4.06 -5.69
C ARG A 85 2.35 -4.25 -4.86
N GLU A 86 3.11 -5.31 -5.13
CA GLU A 86 4.30 -5.67 -4.32
C GLU A 86 5.33 -4.54 -4.18
N HIS A 87 5.41 -3.62 -5.14
CA HIS A 87 6.37 -2.51 -5.11
C HIS A 87 6.11 -1.51 -3.97
N TYR A 88 4.85 -1.37 -3.54
CA TYR A 88 4.42 -0.41 -2.51
C TYR A 88 4.22 -1.06 -1.14
N VAL A 89 4.66 -2.32 -1.00
CA VAL A 89 4.65 -3.06 0.25
C VAL A 89 6.05 -3.04 0.85
N VAL A 90 6.16 -2.73 2.14
CA VAL A 90 7.43 -2.72 2.87
C VAL A 90 7.50 -3.90 3.82
N ARG A 91 8.69 -4.49 3.98
CA ARG A 91 8.91 -5.55 4.97
C ARG A 91 8.95 -4.92 6.36
N ALA A 92 8.18 -5.46 7.30
CA ALA A 92 8.27 -5.00 8.69
C ALA A 92 9.63 -5.41 9.28
N PRO A 93 10.34 -4.53 10.03
CA PRO A 93 11.58 -4.92 10.69
C PRO A 93 11.34 -6.02 11.73
N ASP A 94 12.28 -6.97 11.80
CA ASP A 94 12.23 -8.07 12.77
C ASP A 94 12.27 -7.53 14.22
N GLY A 95 11.49 -8.17 15.11
CA GLY A 95 11.51 -7.88 16.55
C GLY A 95 10.71 -6.64 17.00
N LEU A 96 10.04 -5.93 16.09
CA LEU A 96 9.09 -4.87 16.45
C LEU A 96 7.67 -5.43 16.49
N SER A 97 6.93 -5.13 17.57
CA SER A 97 5.51 -5.50 17.64
C SER A 97 4.73 -4.80 16.52
N PRO A 98 3.66 -5.42 15.99
CA PRO A 98 2.83 -4.83 14.95
C PRO A 98 2.35 -3.41 15.30
N GLU A 99 1.99 -3.19 16.57
CA GLU A 99 1.57 -1.90 17.12
C GLU A 99 2.65 -0.82 16.98
N ARG A 100 3.92 -1.19 17.14
CA ARG A 100 5.07 -0.28 17.07
C ARG A 100 5.60 -0.09 15.65
N ASN A 101 5.22 -0.96 14.72
CA ASN A 101 5.58 -0.87 13.30
C ASN A 101 4.71 0.13 12.53
N VAL A 102 3.47 0.34 12.96
CA VAL A 102 2.47 1.19 12.30
C VAL A 102 3.02 2.57 11.90
N PRO A 103 3.66 3.37 12.79
CA PRO A 103 4.07 4.73 12.45
C PRO A 103 5.27 4.81 11.49
N ARG A 104 5.89 3.67 11.15
CA ARG A 104 7.11 3.61 10.32
C ARG A 104 6.87 3.13 8.90
N CYS A 105 5.68 2.63 8.56
CA CYS A 105 5.37 2.15 7.21
C CYS A 105 5.21 3.27 6.17
N SER A 106 5.25 4.54 6.60
CA SER A 106 5.22 5.74 5.76
C SER A 106 6.61 6.29 5.42
N ALA A 107 7.69 5.69 5.94
CA ALA A 107 9.06 6.09 5.59
C ALA A 107 9.47 5.48 4.24
N PRO A 108 10.05 6.26 3.30
CA PRO A 108 10.60 5.71 2.08
C PRO A 108 11.72 4.70 2.40
N ALA A 109 11.81 3.64 1.59
CA ALA A 109 12.93 2.71 1.61
C ALA A 109 14.22 3.39 1.12
#